data_AF-A0A9K3HAJ6-F1
#
_entry.id   AF-A0A9K3HAJ6-F1
#
_cell.length_a   1.000
_cell.length_b   1.000
_cell.length_c   1.000
_cell.angle_alpha   90.00
_cell.angle_beta   90.00
_cell.angle_gamma   90.00
#
_symmetry.space_group_name_H-M   'P 1'
#
loop_
_entity.id
_entity.type
_entity.pdbx_description
1 polymer ?
#
loop_
_entity_poly.entity_id
_entity_poly.type
_entity_poly.pdbx_seq_one_letter_code
_entity_poly.pdbx_strand_id
1 'polypeptide(L)' 'MMERWTNCLFRSTLHRVMPTGKERYSMALFLDPNPDCIVECLKSCCSDSSPPRFPPIRSGDHLRERINVAYSSSS' A
#
# COMPACT_ATOMS: atom_id res chain seq x y z
N MET A 1 -0.73 -2.10 -1.26
CA MET A 1 -0.08 -3.25 -1.94
C MET A 1 -0.02 -3.15 -3.47
N MET A 2 -1.02 -2.55 -4.13
CA MET A 2 -1.10 -2.48 -5.60
C MET A 2 0.17 -1.93 -6.30
N GLU A 3 0.82 -0.90 -5.74
CA GLU A 3 2.05 -0.34 -6.31
C GLU A 3 3.19 -1.37 -6.40
N ARG A 4 3.30 -2.28 -5.42
CA ARG A 4 4.33 -3.33 -5.41
C ARG A 4 4.00 -4.44 -6.42
N TRP A 5 2.75 -4.88 -6.50
CA TRP A 5 2.30 -5.86 -7.49
C TRP A 5 2.55 -5.39 -8.92
N THR A 6 2.30 -4.12 -9.17
CA THR A 6 2.31 -3.55 -10.52
C THR A 6 3.63 -2.88 -10.89
N ASN A 7 4.69 -3.10 -10.10
CA ASN A 7 6.01 -2.56 -10.34
C ASN A 7 6.02 -1.03 -10.54
N CYS A 8 5.24 -0.31 -9.73
CA CYS A 8 4.98 1.13 -9.82
C CYS A 8 4.14 1.61 -11.01
N LEU A 9 3.51 0.74 -11.79
CA LEU A 9 2.55 1.15 -12.83
C LEU A 9 1.33 1.85 -12.20
N PHE A 10 0.78 1.29 -11.12
CA PHE A 10 -0.27 1.93 -10.32
C PHE A 10 0.31 2.48 -9.03
N ARG A 11 0.53 3.79 -8.99
CA ARG A 11 1.21 4.47 -7.90
C ARG A 11 0.28 4.76 -6.72
N SER A 12 0.77 4.54 -5.51
CA SER A 12 0.10 4.92 -4.27
C SER A 12 0.29 6.42 -4.05
N THR A 13 -0.68 7.22 -4.50
CA THR A 13 -0.59 8.68 -4.45
C THR A 13 -0.70 9.21 -3.01
N LEU A 14 0.20 10.14 -2.66
CA LEU A 14 0.13 10.86 -1.39
C LEU A 14 -1.10 11.78 -1.41
N HIS A 15 -1.91 11.70 -0.37
CA HIS A 15 -3.11 12.51 -0.21
C HIS A 15 -3.27 12.96 1.24
N ARG A 16 -3.91 14.12 1.44
CA ARG A 16 -4.20 14.71 2.75
C ARG A 16 -5.60 15.31 2.77
N VAL A 17 -6.22 15.35 3.94
CA VAL A 17 -7.50 16.02 4.15
C VAL A 17 -7.26 17.43 4.68
N MET A 18 -7.86 18.43 4.04
CA MET A 18 -7.83 19.81 4.52
C MET A 18 -9.05 20.08 5.42
N PRO A 19 -8.88 20.69 6.61
CA PRO A 19 -10.00 21.12 7.44
C PRO A 19 -10.87 22.14 6.70
N THR A 20 -12.20 21.99 6.79
CA THR A 20 -13.16 22.85 6.08
C THR A 20 -13.88 23.85 6.98
N GLY A 21 -13.61 23.84 8.29
CA GLY A 21 -14.33 24.66 9.28
C GLY A 21 -15.80 24.29 9.47
N LYS A 22 -16.25 23.19 8.86
CA LYS A 22 -17.61 22.65 8.96
C LYS A 22 -17.54 21.17 9.31
N GLU A 23 -18.64 20.65 9.82
CA GLU A 23 -18.78 19.22 10.07
C GLU A 23 -18.60 18.42 8.77
N ARG A 24 -17.82 17.34 8.83
CA ARG A 24 -17.51 16.47 7.70
C ARG A 24 -17.40 15.04 8.17
N TYR A 25 -18.19 14.17 7.56
CA TYR A 25 -18.13 12.72 7.75
C TYR A 25 -17.36 12.06 6.61
N SER A 26 -16.58 11.02 6.93
CA SER A 26 -15.94 10.18 5.92
C SER A 26 -15.85 8.75 6.41
N MET A 27 -16.27 7.81 5.56
CA MET A 27 -16.09 6.37 5.77
C MET A 27 -15.18 5.84 4.67
N ALA A 28 -14.03 5.30 5.05
CA ALA A 28 -13.09 4.66 4.13
C ALA A 28 -13.19 3.14 4.26
N LEU A 29 -13.29 2.46 3.12
CA LEU A 29 -13.12 1.02 3.02
C LEU A 29 -11.73 0.73 2.49
N PHE A 30 -10.94 -0.02 3.26
CA PHE A 30 -9.63 -0.52 2.83
C PHE A 30 -9.77 -1.97 2.39
N LEU A 31 -9.26 -2.27 1.20
CA LEU A 31 -9.27 -3.62 0.64
C LEU A 31 -7.83 -4.12 0.58
N ASP A 32 -7.58 -5.17 1.34
CA ASP A 32 -6.28 -5.81 1.41
C ASP A 32 -6.34 -7.25 0.89
N PRO A 33 -5.23 -7.76 0.31
CA PRO A 33 -5.10 -9.18 0.01
C PRO A 33 -5.21 -10.02 1.29
N ASN A 34 -5.49 -11.32 1.14
CA ASN A 34 -5.38 -12.28 2.24
C ASN A 34 -4.02 -12.09 2.97
N PRO A 35 -3.97 -12.05 4.32
CA PRO A 35 -2.74 -11.82 5.08
C PRO A 35 -1.56 -12.74 4.69
N ASP A 36 -1.85 -13.98 4.28
CA ASP A 36 -0.85 -14.97 3.87
C ASP A 36 -0.42 -14.85 2.40
N CYS A 37 -1.08 -13.98 1.63
CA CYS A 37 -0.71 -13.72 0.24
C CYS A 37 0.70 -13.14 0.14
N ILE A 38 1.55 -13.80 -0.65
CA ILE A 38 2.85 -13.28 -1.06
C ILE A 38 2.62 -12.26 -2.18
N VAL A 39 2.96 -11.01 -1.89
CA VAL A 39 2.92 -9.91 -2.85
C VAL A 39 4.30 -9.80 -3.49
N GLU A 40 4.39 -10.30 -4.71
CA GLU A 40 5.54 -10.20 -5.61
C GLU A 40 5.14 -9.55 -6.94
N CYS A 41 6.08 -8.97 -7.67
CA CYS A 41 5.78 -8.30 -8.93
C CYS A 41 5.07 -9.25 -9.90
N LEU A 42 3.92 -8.80 -10.45
CA LEU A 42 3.20 -9.56 -11.45
C LEU A 42 4.03 -9.67 -12.74
N LYS A 43 4.02 -10.83 -13.38
CA LYS A 43 4.79 -11.09 -14.61
C LYS A 43 4.49 -10.09 -15.73
N SER A 44 3.24 -9.63 -15.83
CA SER A 44 2.82 -8.62 -16.81
C SER A 44 3.29 -7.20 -16.48
N CYS A 45 3.92 -6.98 -15.33
CA CYS A 45 4.40 -5.69 -14.85
C CYS A 45 5.93 -5.61 -14.74
N CYS A 46 6.67 -6.62 -15.21
CA CYS A 46 8.13 -6.61 -15.27
C CYS A 46 8.65 -7.22 -16.57
N SER A 47 9.88 -6.86 -16.91
CA SER A 47 10.65 -7.38 -18.04
C SER A 47 12.14 -7.35 -17.70
N ASP A 48 13.00 -7.87 -18.57
CA ASP A 48 14.46 -7.78 -18.38
C ASP A 48 14.94 -6.33 -18.32
N SER A 49 14.31 -5.44 -19.09
CA SER A 49 14.59 -3.99 -19.09
C SER A 49 13.96 -3.24 -17.91
N SER A 50 12.99 -3.83 -17.22
CA SER A 50 12.31 -3.27 -16.05
C SER A 50 12.05 -4.38 -15.04
N PRO A 51 13.09 -4.86 -14.32
CA PRO A 51 12.96 -5.95 -13.38
C PRO A 51 12.07 -5.57 -12.18
N PRO A 52 11.62 -6.55 -11.38
CA PRO A 52 10.90 -6.30 -10.13
C PRO A 52 11.66 -5.32 -9.21
N ARG A 53 11.00 -4.23 -8.83
CA ARG A 53 11.58 -3.17 -7.99
C ARG A 53 11.59 -3.49 -6.49
N PHE A 54 10.76 -4.44 -6.06
CA PHE A 54 10.56 -4.75 -4.65
C PHE A 54 10.74 -6.25 -4.42
N PRO A 55 11.35 -6.65 -3.29
CA PRO A 55 11.35 -8.04 -2.88
C PRO A 55 9.91 -8.50 -2.54
N PRO A 56 9.61 -9.80 -2.69
CA PRO A 56 8.36 -10.39 -2.21
C PRO A 56 8.14 -10.11 -0.72
N ILE A 57 6.89 -9.88 -0.32
CA ILE A 57 6.50 -9.68 1.08
C ILE A 57 5.13 -10.31 1.34
N ARG A 58 4.88 -10.84 2.54
CA ARG A 58 3.51 -11.22 2.94
C ARG A 58 2.66 -9.97 3.15
N SER A 59 1.42 -10.01 2.68
CA SER A 59 0.46 -8.90 2.83
C SER A 59 0.30 -8.48 4.29
N GLY A 60 0.13 -9.45 5.19
CA GLY A 60 -0.05 -9.20 6.62
C GLY A 60 1.17 -8.53 7.28
N ASP A 61 2.39 -8.93 6.90
CA ASP A 61 3.62 -8.36 7.45
C ASP A 61 3.76 -6.88 7.04
N HIS A 62 3.50 -6.58 5.76
CA HIS A 62 3.51 -5.20 5.27
C HIS A 62 2.45 -4.35 5.98
N LEU A 63 1.22 -4.85 6.12
CA LEU A 63 0.15 -4.13 6.79
C LEU A 63 0.53 -3.80 8.25
N ARG A 64 1.08 -4.79 8.97
CA ARG A 64 1.53 -4.61 10.36
C ARG A 64 2.61 -3.54 10.47
N GLU A 65 3.61 -3.58 9.58
CA GLU A 65 4.66 -2.55 9.50
C GLU A 65 4.06 -1.15 9.28
N ARG A 66 3.14 -1.01 8.32
CA ARG A 66 2.53 0.29 8.01
C ARG A 66 1.65 0.83 9.13
N ILE A 67 0.88 -0.03 9.79
CA ILE A 67 0.07 0.34 10.97
C ILE A 67 0.99 0.79 12.10
N ASN A 68 2.05 0.03 12.39
CA ASN A 68 3.02 0.42 13.42
C ASN A 68 3.62 1.78 13.12
N VAL A 69 4.05 2.06 11.89
CA VAL A 69 4.56 3.38 11.51
C VAL A 69 3.50 4.46 11.70
N ALA A 70 2.27 4.25 11.24
CA ALA A 70 1.19 5.23 11.32
C ALA A 70 0.79 5.61 12.76
N TYR A 71 0.93 4.68 13.71
CA TYR A 71 0.55 4.88 15.10
C TYR A 71 1.72 4.92 16.10
N SER A 72 2.96 4.75 15.63
CA SER A 72 4.17 4.78 16.47
C SER A 72 4.43 6.13 17.15
N SER A 73 3.88 7.23 16.60
CA SER A 73 4.01 8.58 17.14
C SER A 73 2.96 8.94 18.20
N SER A 74 2.20 7.96 18.69
CA SER A 74 1.09 8.16 19.64
C SER A 74 1.41 7.67 21.06
N SER A 75 2.69 7.55 21.42
CA SER A 75 3.17 7.20 22.78
C SER A 75 4.01 8.31 23.37
#